data_AF-F5Y2D0-F1
#
_entry.id   AF-F5Y2D0-F1
#
_cell.length_a   1.000
_cell.length_b   1.000
_cell.length_c   1.000
_cell.angle_alpha   90.00
_cell.angle_beta   90.00
_cell.angle_gamma   90.00
#
_symmetry.space_group_name_H-M   'P 1'
#
loop_
_entity.id
_entity.type
_entity.pdbx_description
1 polymer ?
#
loop_
_entity_poly.entity_id
_entity_poly.type
_entity_poly.pdbx_seq_one_letter_code
_entity_poly.pdbx_strand_id
1 'polypeptide(L)'
;MKRMPWALAWGPLLLAAAWAATARPAAAQPLDLRPAGIMVQGGAGEEDAAIASVGLVWPWSLRRRLWGSELTGMTEAYGSLWRARDFDGGWQHYTQFNLVPMLRLRFAEGRSPWFAEAGIGVSLMDEVYRTPDKGFSTRFQFTDVVGAGRSFGADRRHELSLRLTHYSNAGIKKPNPGINYLQLRYGLWF
;
A
#
# COMPACT_ATOMS: atom_id res chain seq x y z
N MET A 1 -19.70 -41.78 4.98
CA MET A 1 -19.17 -40.83 3.99
C MET A 1 -19.74 -39.44 4.32
N LYS A 2 -19.13 -38.67 5.23
CA LYS A 2 -18.24 -37.50 4.96
C LYS A 2 -18.64 -36.68 3.73
N ARG A 3 -19.17 -35.47 3.92
CA ARG A 3 -18.48 -34.18 3.67
C ARG A 3 -19.11 -33.06 4.52
N MET A 4 -18.30 -32.45 5.39
CA MET A 4 -18.56 -31.17 6.06
C MET A 4 -18.28 -30.02 5.09
N PRO A 5 -19.11 -28.97 5.03
CA PRO A 5 -18.68 -27.68 4.55
C PRO A 5 -18.20 -26.83 5.73
N TRP A 6 -16.90 -26.59 5.78
CA TRP A 6 -16.29 -25.55 6.60
C TRP A 6 -16.57 -24.21 5.92
N ALA A 7 -17.54 -23.45 6.41
CA ALA A 7 -17.68 -22.04 6.07
C ALA A 7 -16.92 -21.25 7.15
N LEU A 8 -15.63 -21.00 6.92
CA LEU A 8 -14.87 -20.02 7.69
C LEU A 8 -15.26 -18.63 7.17
N ALA A 9 -16.35 -18.08 7.70
CA ALA A 9 -16.72 -16.69 7.51
C ALA A 9 -15.82 -15.82 8.38
N TRP A 10 -14.77 -15.25 7.79
CA TRP A 10 -13.97 -14.21 8.42
C TRP A 10 -14.69 -12.89 8.18
N GLY A 11 -15.57 -12.51 9.08
CA GLY A 11 -16.11 -11.15 9.12
C GLY A 11 -15.26 -10.30 10.06
N PRO A 12 -14.57 -9.26 9.55
CA PRO A 12 -14.27 -8.13 10.40
C PRO A 12 -14.50 -6.84 9.61
N LEU A 13 -15.62 -6.14 9.80
CA LEU A 13 -15.75 -4.79 9.26
C LEU A 13 -16.84 -3.98 9.95
N LEU A 14 -16.77 -3.85 11.29
CA LEU A 14 -17.49 -2.79 11.98
C LEU A 14 -16.72 -2.36 13.22
N LEU A 15 -15.80 -1.40 13.07
CA LEU A 15 -15.39 -0.46 14.13
C LEU A 15 -14.52 0.65 13.53
N ALA A 16 -15.13 1.55 12.76
CA ALA A 16 -14.49 2.80 12.34
C ALA A 16 -15.49 3.98 12.30
N ALA A 17 -16.46 4.03 13.21
CA ALA A 17 -17.47 5.09 13.24
C ALA A 17 -17.57 5.86 14.58
N ALA A 18 -16.62 5.70 15.50
CA ALA A 18 -16.70 6.32 16.84
C ALA A 18 -15.62 7.37 17.16
N TRP A 19 -14.87 7.89 16.16
CA TRP A 19 -13.79 8.86 16.38
C TRP A 19 -14.08 10.28 15.84
N ALA A 20 -15.31 10.59 15.45
CA ALA A 20 -15.63 11.89 14.83
C ALA A 20 -16.14 12.98 15.81
N ALA A 21 -16.42 12.66 17.08
CA ALA A 21 -17.19 13.58 17.95
C ALA A 21 -16.36 14.57 18.81
N THR A 22 -15.02 14.60 18.71
CA THR A 22 -14.19 15.53 19.52
C THR A 22 -13.16 16.32 18.72
N ALA A 23 -13.17 16.23 17.39
CA ALA A 23 -12.25 17.03 16.56
C ALA A 23 -12.72 18.49 16.54
N ARG A 24 -12.00 19.36 17.27
CA ARG A 24 -12.06 20.81 17.02
C ARG A 24 -11.73 21.06 15.55
N PRO A 25 -12.41 21.97 14.84
CA PRO A 25 -12.02 22.35 13.50
C PRO A 25 -10.61 22.92 13.58
N ALA A 26 -9.64 22.17 13.06
CA ALA A 26 -8.32 22.72 12.80
C ALA A 26 -8.51 23.79 11.74
N ALA A 27 -7.96 24.99 11.97
CA ALA A 27 -7.89 26.00 10.93
C ALA A 27 -7.28 25.36 9.67
N ALA A 28 -7.91 25.57 8.51
CA ALA A 28 -7.43 25.05 7.25
C ALA A 28 -6.05 25.66 6.96
N GLN A 29 -4.98 24.94 7.28
CA GLN A 29 -3.65 25.30 6.82
C GLN A 29 -3.65 25.13 5.29
N PRO A 30 -3.02 26.06 4.52
CA PRO A 30 -2.86 25.88 3.10
C PRO A 30 -2.19 24.53 2.84
N LEU A 31 -2.75 23.77 1.90
CA LEU A 31 -2.25 22.45 1.55
C LEU A 31 -0.86 22.59 0.93
N ASP A 32 0.18 22.22 1.66
CA ASP A 32 1.53 22.11 1.10
C ASP A 32 1.60 20.86 0.21
N LEU A 33 1.67 21.10 -1.10
CA LEU A 33 1.75 20.04 -2.11
C LEU A 33 3.21 19.65 -2.43
N ARG A 34 4.21 20.23 -1.74
CA ARG A 34 5.60 19.85 -1.95
C ARG A 34 5.86 18.46 -1.35
N PRO A 35 6.32 17.49 -2.15
CA PRO A 35 6.74 16.22 -1.60
C PRO A 35 7.98 16.43 -0.72
N ALA A 36 8.15 15.60 0.30
CA ALA A 36 9.35 15.58 1.15
C ALA A 36 10.25 14.36 0.84
N GLY A 37 9.91 13.58 -0.18
CA GLY A 37 10.69 12.43 -0.57
C GLY A 37 10.23 11.80 -1.88
N ILE A 38 11.10 10.95 -2.40
CA ILE A 38 10.85 10.07 -3.54
C ILE A 38 10.94 8.62 -3.11
N MET A 39 10.33 7.72 -3.88
CA MET A 39 10.50 6.28 -3.70
C MET A 39 10.59 5.56 -5.04
N VAL A 40 11.28 4.43 -4.99
CA VAL A 40 11.27 3.42 -6.05
C VAL A 40 10.99 2.07 -5.41
N GLN A 41 10.24 1.22 -6.11
CA GLN A 41 9.84 -0.08 -5.58
C GLN A 41 9.82 -1.11 -6.71
N GLY A 42 10.16 -2.35 -6.40
CA GLY A 42 10.06 -3.46 -7.34
C GLY A 42 9.73 -4.75 -6.62
N GLY A 43 9.04 -5.67 -7.30
CA GLY A 43 8.68 -6.94 -6.68
C GLY A 43 8.06 -7.96 -7.62
N ALA A 44 7.78 -9.12 -7.05
CA ALA A 44 7.14 -10.24 -7.71
C ALA A 44 5.79 -10.52 -7.07
N GLY A 45 4.83 -10.87 -7.90
CA GLY A 45 3.49 -11.29 -7.50
C GLY A 45 3.25 -12.75 -7.79
N GLU A 46 2.01 -13.17 -7.59
CA GLU A 46 1.53 -14.49 -7.98
C GLU A 46 1.60 -14.65 -9.52
N GLU A 47 1.64 -15.89 -10.02
CA GLU A 47 1.55 -16.19 -11.48
C GLU A 47 2.65 -15.53 -12.34
N ASP A 48 3.88 -15.46 -11.82
CA ASP A 48 5.03 -14.81 -12.44
C ASP A 48 4.84 -13.32 -12.76
N ALA A 49 3.85 -12.68 -12.14
CA ALA A 49 3.65 -11.25 -12.29
C ALA A 49 4.81 -10.47 -11.65
N ALA A 50 5.20 -9.35 -12.27
CA ALA A 50 6.23 -8.47 -11.74
C ALA A 50 5.74 -7.02 -11.77
N ILE A 51 6.23 -6.21 -10.83
CA ILE A 51 5.85 -4.81 -10.68
C ILE A 51 7.08 -3.95 -10.43
N ALA A 52 7.11 -2.76 -11.02
CA ALA A 52 8.07 -1.71 -10.73
C ALA A 52 7.34 -0.37 -10.59
N SER A 53 7.72 0.44 -9.59
CA SER A 53 7.02 1.67 -9.23
C SER A 53 7.98 2.80 -8.91
N VAL A 54 7.54 4.03 -9.19
CA VAL A 54 8.22 5.26 -8.81
C VAL A 54 7.22 6.26 -8.26
N GLY A 55 7.60 7.03 -7.24
CA GLY A 55 6.64 7.87 -6.54
C GLY A 55 7.21 8.95 -5.65
N LEU A 56 6.27 9.66 -5.03
CA LEU A 56 6.47 10.80 -4.16
C LEU A 56 5.83 10.54 -2.79
N VAL A 57 6.38 11.19 -1.76
CA VAL A 57 5.97 11.00 -0.36
C VAL A 57 5.67 12.35 0.29
N TRP A 58 4.52 12.46 0.96
CA TRP A 58 4.09 13.64 1.72
C TRP A 58 3.86 13.27 3.20
N PRO A 59 4.70 13.72 4.13
CA PRO A 59 4.52 13.45 5.55
C PRO A 59 3.33 14.27 6.09
N TRP A 60 2.60 13.69 7.03
CA TRP A 60 1.56 14.39 7.77
C TRP A 60 2.14 15.04 9.02
N SER A 61 1.41 16.00 9.60
CA SER A 61 1.70 16.53 10.93
C SER A 61 1.42 15.54 12.07
N LEU A 62 0.82 14.39 11.76
CA LEU A 62 0.53 13.33 12.74
C LEU A 62 1.83 12.80 13.35
N ARG A 63 2.01 13.06 14.65
CA ARG A 63 3.01 12.41 15.50
C ARG A 63 2.39 12.08 16.84
N ARG A 64 2.40 10.81 17.23
CA ARG A 64 1.87 10.32 18.50
C ARG A 64 2.80 9.29 19.10
N ARG A 65 3.05 9.37 20.41
CA ARG A 65 3.76 8.31 21.13
C ARG A 65 2.75 7.32 21.69
N LEU A 66 2.92 6.05 21.38
CA LEU A 66 2.07 4.97 21.86
C LEU A 66 2.86 3.66 21.93
N TRP A 67 2.64 2.88 22.99
CA TRP A 67 3.29 1.58 23.22
C TRP A 67 4.83 1.61 23.07
N GLY A 68 5.48 2.63 23.63
CA GLY A 68 6.94 2.80 23.52
C GLY A 68 7.45 3.07 22.11
N SER A 69 6.58 3.49 21.19
CA SER A 69 6.87 3.77 19.78
C SER A 69 6.35 5.15 19.37
N GLU A 70 6.84 5.66 18.25
CA GLU A 70 6.31 6.86 17.58
C GLU A 70 5.50 6.46 16.36
N LEU A 71 4.21 6.81 16.36
CA LEU A 71 3.31 6.72 15.22
C LEU A 71 3.39 8.01 14.41
N THR A 72 3.66 7.86 13.12
CA THR A 72 3.67 8.94 12.11
C THR A 72 2.75 8.58 10.96
N GLY A 73 2.32 9.58 10.20
CA GLY A 73 1.51 9.40 9.00
C GLY A 73 2.17 10.03 7.78
N MET A 74 1.91 9.47 6.61
CA MET A 74 2.32 10.01 5.32
C MET A 74 1.37 9.56 4.21
N THR A 75 1.35 10.27 3.09
CA THR A 75 0.70 9.82 1.86
C THR A 75 1.77 9.49 0.83
N GLU A 76 1.65 8.36 0.17
CA GLU A 76 2.45 8.01 -1.01
C GLU A 76 1.59 8.10 -2.26
N ALA A 77 2.08 8.75 -3.31
CA ALA A 77 1.48 8.70 -4.64
C ALA A 77 2.51 8.19 -5.65
N TYR A 78 2.15 7.19 -6.45
CA TYR A 78 3.11 6.51 -7.32
C TYR A 78 2.48 5.88 -8.56
N GLY A 79 3.27 5.87 -9.63
CA GLY A 79 2.98 5.11 -10.85
C GLY A 79 3.66 3.75 -10.80
N SER A 80 3.00 2.72 -11.32
CA SER A 80 3.51 1.36 -11.37
C SER A 80 3.36 0.79 -12.78
N LEU A 81 4.39 0.08 -13.22
CA LEU A 81 4.39 -0.77 -14.42
C LEU A 81 4.34 -2.22 -13.98
N TRP A 82 3.39 -2.94 -14.54
CA TRP A 82 3.17 -4.35 -14.28
C TRP A 82 3.58 -5.15 -15.51
N ARG A 83 4.04 -6.37 -15.29
CA ARG A 83 4.23 -7.39 -16.32
C ARG A 83 3.54 -8.66 -15.86
N ALA A 84 2.65 -9.20 -16.68
CA ALA A 84 1.93 -10.45 -16.40
C ALA A 84 1.82 -11.31 -17.67
N ARG A 85 1.52 -12.59 -17.52
CA ARG A 85 1.36 -13.51 -18.65
C ARG A 85 0.13 -13.16 -19.48
N ASP A 86 0.28 -13.17 -20.79
CA ASP A 86 -0.80 -12.97 -21.75
C ASP A 86 -1.42 -14.31 -22.22
N PHE A 87 -2.59 -14.25 -22.84
CA PHE A 87 -3.33 -15.42 -23.35
C PHE A 87 -2.59 -16.18 -24.46
N ASP A 88 -1.78 -15.48 -25.25
CA ASP A 88 -1.02 -16.07 -26.35
C ASP A 88 0.34 -16.63 -25.91
N GLY A 89 0.59 -16.74 -24.59
CA GLY A 89 1.86 -17.20 -24.02
C GLY A 89 2.96 -16.13 -23.98
N GLY A 90 2.64 -14.89 -24.37
CA GLY A 90 3.51 -13.73 -24.27
C GLY A 90 3.42 -13.00 -22.94
N TRP A 91 3.85 -11.74 -22.93
CA TRP A 91 3.76 -10.84 -21.78
C TRP A 91 2.86 -9.64 -22.11
N GLN A 92 1.98 -9.29 -21.19
CA GLN A 92 1.20 -8.07 -21.22
C GLN A 92 1.70 -7.10 -20.14
N HIS A 93 1.61 -5.80 -20.44
CA HIS A 93 2.00 -4.72 -19.56
C HIS A 93 0.81 -3.88 -19.15
N TYR A 94 0.77 -3.48 -17.89
CA TYR A 94 -0.27 -2.60 -17.36
C TYR A 94 0.36 -1.42 -16.64
N THR A 95 -0.28 -0.27 -16.72
CA THR A 95 0.10 0.92 -15.94
C THR A 95 -0.92 1.17 -14.85
N GLN A 96 -0.47 1.51 -13.66
CA GLN A 96 -1.34 1.77 -12.52
C GLN A 96 -0.89 3.01 -11.74
N PHE A 97 -1.83 3.92 -11.48
CA PHE A 97 -1.61 5.03 -10.55
C PHE A 97 -2.15 4.67 -9.16
N ASN A 98 -1.42 5.02 -8.11
CA ASN A 98 -1.71 4.65 -6.73
C ASN A 98 -1.66 5.89 -5.83
N LEU A 99 -2.56 5.93 -4.85
CA LEU A 99 -2.58 6.91 -3.77
C LEU A 99 -2.86 6.18 -2.44
N VAL A 100 -1.85 6.16 -1.56
CA VAL A 100 -1.87 5.33 -0.34
C VAL A 100 -1.54 6.16 0.89
N PRO A 101 -2.53 6.45 1.75
CA PRO A 101 -2.32 6.84 3.13
C PRO A 101 -1.61 5.72 3.90
N MET A 102 -0.46 6.05 4.51
CA MET A 102 0.40 5.13 5.23
C MET A 102 0.56 5.60 6.68
N LEU A 103 0.41 4.67 7.61
CA LEU A 103 0.82 4.83 9.00
C LEU A 103 2.13 4.10 9.21
N ARG A 104 3.03 4.72 9.99
CA ARG A 104 4.32 4.13 10.34
C ARG A 104 4.56 4.18 11.83
N LEU A 105 4.87 3.02 12.39
CA LEU A 105 5.26 2.85 13.78
C LEU A 105 6.78 2.68 13.84
N ARG A 106 7.46 3.65 14.47
CA ARG A 106 8.91 3.61 14.71
C ARG A 106 9.19 3.29 16.17
N PHE A 107 9.92 2.21 16.41
CA PHE A 107 10.17 1.69 17.75
C PHE A 107 11.08 2.60 18.58
N ALA A 108 11.20 2.30 19.88
CA ALA A 108 12.03 3.04 20.83
C ALA A 108 11.72 4.55 20.82
N GLU A 109 10.43 4.89 20.88
CA GLU A 109 9.92 6.26 20.83
C GLU A 109 10.45 7.08 19.65
N GLY A 110 10.56 6.45 18.47
CA GLY A 110 11.08 7.09 17.27
C GLY A 110 12.61 7.05 17.13
N ARG A 111 13.35 6.57 18.14
CA ARG A 111 14.82 6.47 18.08
C ARG A 111 15.32 5.28 17.27
N SER A 112 14.51 4.23 17.09
CA SER A 112 14.93 3.05 16.34
C SER A 112 15.15 3.38 14.85
N PRO A 113 16.19 2.82 14.21
CA PRO A 113 16.30 2.87 12.75
C PRO A 113 15.22 2.01 12.09
N TRP A 114 14.69 1.00 12.80
CA TRP A 114 13.67 0.09 12.32
C TRP A 114 12.25 0.65 12.51
N PHE A 115 11.37 0.32 11.57
CA PHE A 115 9.96 0.69 11.60
C PHE A 115 9.09 -0.41 10.99
N ALA A 116 7.82 -0.42 11.36
CA ALA A 116 6.74 -1.12 10.66
C ALA A 116 5.78 -0.11 10.06
N GLU A 117 5.15 -0.44 8.94
CA GLU A 117 4.22 0.44 8.23
C GLU A 117 3.04 -0.34 7.66
N ALA A 118 1.89 0.33 7.58
CA ALA A 118 0.70 -0.22 6.96
C ALA A 118 -0.15 0.91 6.37
N GLY A 119 -0.88 0.62 5.29
CA GLY A 119 -1.74 1.59 4.63
C GLY A 119 -2.85 0.93 3.83
N ILE A 120 -3.92 1.69 3.63
CA ILE A 120 -5.07 1.30 2.81
C ILE A 120 -5.34 2.47 1.88
N GLY A 121 -5.15 2.24 0.60
CA GLY A 121 -5.24 3.24 -0.45
C GLY A 121 -6.12 2.80 -1.60
N VAL A 122 -5.98 3.56 -2.69
CA VAL A 122 -6.72 3.32 -3.93
C VAL A 122 -5.78 3.40 -5.11
N SER A 123 -6.16 2.71 -6.18
CA SER A 123 -5.42 2.70 -7.42
C SER A 123 -6.35 2.60 -8.63
N LEU A 124 -5.83 3.03 -9.78
CA LEU A 124 -6.50 2.96 -11.07
C LEU A 124 -5.54 2.43 -12.12
N MET A 125 -5.91 1.32 -12.75
CA MET A 125 -5.18 0.74 -13.88
C MET A 125 -5.62 1.41 -15.20
N ASP A 126 -4.74 1.42 -16.19
CA ASP A 126 -5.01 1.85 -17.57
C ASP A 126 -6.02 0.96 -18.29
N GLU A 127 -6.05 -0.32 -17.95
CA GLU A 127 -7.05 -1.28 -18.43
C GLU A 127 -7.41 -2.31 -17.35
N VAL A 128 -8.40 -3.16 -17.62
CA VAL A 128 -8.80 -4.21 -16.66
C VAL A 128 -7.77 -5.32 -16.74
N TYR A 129 -7.09 -5.60 -15.63
CA TYR A 129 -6.12 -6.69 -15.55
C TYR A 129 -6.74 -8.05 -15.91
N ARG A 130 -6.12 -8.74 -16.87
CA ARG A 130 -6.52 -10.05 -17.34
C ARG A 130 -5.31 -10.89 -17.72
N THR A 131 -5.25 -12.09 -17.19
CA THR A 131 -4.31 -13.15 -17.55
C THR A 131 -5.12 -14.44 -17.77
N PRO A 132 -4.51 -15.50 -18.30
CA PRO A 132 -5.14 -16.82 -18.38
C PRO A 132 -5.66 -17.34 -17.03
N ASP A 133 -4.95 -17.03 -15.94
CA ASP A 133 -5.21 -17.55 -14.60
C ASP A 133 -6.07 -16.61 -13.74
N LYS A 134 -6.00 -15.29 -13.96
CA LYS A 134 -6.69 -14.26 -13.17
C LYS A 134 -7.27 -13.13 -14.03
N GLY A 135 -8.51 -12.79 -13.76
CA GLY A 135 -9.17 -11.61 -14.33
C GLY A 135 -9.81 -10.74 -13.27
N PHE A 136 -9.50 -9.44 -13.28
CA PHE A 136 -10.26 -8.46 -12.52
C PHE A 136 -11.53 -8.07 -13.29
N SER A 137 -12.45 -7.39 -12.62
CA SER A 137 -13.68 -6.88 -13.21
C SER A 137 -13.77 -5.37 -13.26
N THR A 138 -12.78 -4.67 -12.69
CA THR A 138 -12.68 -3.21 -12.60
C THR A 138 -11.25 -2.76 -12.86
N ARG A 139 -11.08 -1.52 -13.35
CA ARG A 139 -9.78 -0.84 -13.41
C ARG A 139 -9.37 -0.26 -12.06
N PHE A 140 -10.37 0.13 -11.28
CA PHE A 140 -10.20 0.60 -9.91
C PHE A 140 -9.95 -0.57 -8.97
N GLN A 141 -8.96 -0.43 -8.07
CA GLN A 141 -8.62 -1.38 -7.01
C GLN A 141 -8.30 -0.61 -5.71
N PHE A 142 -8.68 -1.16 -4.57
CA PHE A 142 -8.04 -0.85 -3.29
C PHE A 142 -6.61 -1.38 -3.27
N THR A 143 -5.75 -0.69 -2.53
CA THR A 143 -4.33 -1.01 -2.39
C THR A 143 -3.99 -1.10 -0.91
N ASP A 144 -3.84 -2.32 -0.41
CA ASP A 144 -3.51 -2.59 0.98
C ASP A 144 -2.01 -2.89 1.07
N VAL A 145 -1.31 -2.21 1.98
CA VAL A 145 0.12 -2.35 2.17
C VAL A 145 0.40 -2.70 3.62
N VAL A 146 1.27 -3.68 3.85
CA VAL A 146 1.92 -3.90 5.15
C VAL A 146 3.40 -4.15 4.91
N GLY A 147 4.27 -3.60 5.77
CA GLY A 147 5.69 -3.74 5.59
C GLY A 147 6.51 -3.42 6.82
N ALA A 148 7.80 -3.73 6.73
CA ALA A 148 8.79 -3.36 7.72
C ALA A 148 10.06 -2.88 7.00
N GLY A 149 10.77 -1.95 7.63
CA GLY A 149 11.93 -1.35 7.02
C GLY A 149 12.89 -0.72 8.01
N ARG A 150 13.96 -0.17 7.45
CA ARG A 150 15.04 0.47 8.18
C ARG A 150 15.43 1.77 7.50
N SER A 151 15.61 2.82 8.30
CA SER A 151 16.18 4.09 7.86
C SER A 151 17.67 4.16 8.19
N PHE A 152 18.46 4.80 7.33
CA PHE A 152 19.91 4.90 7.45
C PHE A 152 20.46 6.16 6.74
N GLY A 153 21.78 6.38 6.86
CA GLY A 153 22.45 7.57 6.35
C GLY A 153 22.27 8.81 7.23
N ALA A 154 22.85 9.93 6.80
CA ALA A 154 22.71 11.23 7.47
C ALA A 154 21.23 11.59 7.60
N ASP A 155 20.84 12.00 8.82
CA ASP A 155 19.47 12.38 9.18
C ASP A 155 18.40 11.33 8.86
N ARG A 156 18.79 10.06 8.67
CA ARG A 156 17.90 8.94 8.32
C ARG A 156 17.13 9.15 7.02
N ARG A 157 17.70 9.90 6.07
CA ARG A 157 17.05 10.23 4.80
C ARG A 157 16.85 9.03 3.87
N HIS A 158 17.61 7.96 4.04
CA HIS A 158 17.49 6.76 3.21
C HIS A 158 16.66 5.71 3.93
N GLU A 159 15.77 5.04 3.21
CA GLU A 159 14.94 3.98 3.75
C GLU A 159 14.91 2.78 2.83
N LEU A 160 14.98 1.58 3.41
CA LEU A 160 14.76 0.32 2.71
C LEU A 160 13.65 -0.45 3.44
N SER A 161 12.62 -0.89 2.72
CA SER A 161 11.53 -1.68 3.30
C SER A 161 11.13 -2.86 2.42
N LEU A 162 10.72 -3.94 3.09
CA LEU A 162 10.05 -5.08 2.47
C LEU A 162 8.55 -4.92 2.72
N ARG A 163 7.76 -5.04 1.67
CA ARG A 163 6.30 -4.82 1.68
C ARG A 163 5.56 -6.00 1.08
N LEU A 164 4.45 -6.36 1.71
CA LEU A 164 3.39 -7.16 1.12
C LEU A 164 2.28 -6.19 0.71
N THR A 165 1.88 -6.27 -0.56
CA THR A 165 0.85 -5.40 -1.12
C THR A 165 -0.23 -6.22 -1.80
N HIS A 166 -1.49 -5.97 -1.42
CA HIS A 166 -2.66 -6.62 -1.99
C HIS A 166 -3.49 -5.62 -2.80
N TYR A 167 -3.92 -6.04 -4.00
CA TYR A 167 -4.81 -5.27 -4.86
C TYR A 167 -6.11 -6.02 -5.08
N SER A 168 -7.26 -5.37 -4.82
CA SER A 168 -8.57 -5.94 -5.09
C SER A 168 -9.66 -4.86 -5.17
N ASN A 169 -10.86 -5.20 -5.64
CA ASN A 169 -11.98 -4.25 -5.69
C ASN A 169 -12.97 -4.38 -4.52
N ALA A 170 -12.58 -5.08 -3.44
CA ALA A 170 -13.43 -5.38 -2.28
C ALA A 170 -14.79 -6.03 -2.62
N GLY A 171 -14.92 -6.65 -3.80
CA GLY A 171 -16.16 -7.28 -4.24
C GLY A 171 -17.19 -6.34 -4.86
N ILE A 172 -16.81 -5.09 -5.19
CA ILE A 172 -17.66 -4.13 -5.93
C ILE A 172 -18.21 -4.79 -7.21
N LYS A 173 -17.38 -5.57 -7.90
CA LYS A 173 -17.79 -6.39 -9.04
C LYS A 173 -17.03 -7.71 -9.05
N LYS A 174 -17.67 -8.76 -9.54
CA LYS A 174 -17.08 -10.10 -9.71
C LYS A 174 -16.77 -10.37 -11.19
N PRO A 175 -15.74 -11.19 -11.51
CA PRO A 175 -14.77 -11.79 -10.59
C PRO A 175 -13.84 -10.75 -9.94
N ASN A 176 -13.32 -11.09 -8.76
CA ASN A 176 -12.32 -10.29 -8.02
C ASN A 176 -11.39 -11.24 -7.24
N PRO A 177 -10.47 -11.94 -7.93
CA PRO A 177 -9.52 -12.82 -7.26
C PRO A 177 -8.50 -12.04 -6.43
N GLY A 178 -8.27 -10.77 -6.77
CA GLY A 178 -7.18 -9.96 -6.25
C GLY A 178 -5.80 -10.52 -6.63
N ILE A 179 -4.75 -9.83 -6.19
CA ILE A 179 -3.36 -10.27 -6.38
C ILE A 179 -2.48 -9.72 -5.27
N ASN A 180 -1.52 -10.55 -4.85
CA ASN A 180 -0.51 -10.17 -3.86
C ASN A 180 0.85 -9.96 -4.50
N TYR A 181 1.61 -9.00 -3.99
CA TYR A 181 3.00 -8.75 -4.33
C TYR A 181 3.88 -8.73 -3.09
N LEU A 182 5.06 -9.31 -3.20
CA LEU A 182 6.18 -9.07 -2.29
C LEU A 182 7.15 -8.10 -2.98
N GLN A 183 7.41 -6.96 -2.34
CA GLN A 183 8.13 -5.86 -2.95
C GLN A 183 9.23 -5.32 -2.04
N LEU A 184 10.36 -4.96 -2.64
CA LEU A 184 11.42 -4.18 -2.02
C LEU A 184 11.24 -2.71 -2.42
N ARG A 185 11.20 -1.82 -1.45
CA ARG A 185 11.10 -0.37 -1.65
C ARG A 185 12.33 0.33 -1.10
N TYR A 186 12.84 1.26 -1.89
CA TYR A 186 13.80 2.26 -1.44
C TYR A 186 13.15 3.65 -1.43
N GLY A 187 13.38 4.41 -0.36
CA GLY A 187 12.91 5.79 -0.22
C GLY A 187 14.05 6.74 0.08
N LEU A 188 13.95 7.97 -0.43
CA LEU A 188 14.86 9.06 -0.17
C LEU A 188 14.06 10.30 0.23
N TRP A 189 14.33 10.83 1.43
CA TRP A 189 13.76 12.06 1.97
C TRP A 189 14.69 13.25 1.73
N PHE A 190 14.13 14.45 1.53
CA PHE A 190 14.87 15.70 1.33
C PHE A 190 14.27 16.87 2.09
#